data_AF-A0A426QX33-F1
#
_entry.id   AF-A0A426QX33-F1
#
_cell.length_a   1.000
_cell.length_b   1.000
_cell.length_c   1.000
_cell.angle_alpha   90.00
_cell.angle_beta   90.00
_cell.angle_gamma   90.00
#
_symmetry.space_group_name_H-M   'P 1'
#
loop_
_entity.id
_entity.type
_entity.pdbx_description
1 polymer ?
#
loop_
_entity_poly.entity_id
_entity_poly.type
_entity_poly.pdbx_seq_one_letter_code
_entity_poly.pdbx_strand_id
1 'polypeptide(L)'
;MATATLVEESMSWWQPGTNLYRLSEPFQGKEYVAVTVAPTGTAVMPATESGASVAAPNEIGLVAYRSEYPPIPHDEMLQRLGYQVK
;
A
#
# COMPACT_ATOMS: atom_id res chain seq x y z
N MET A 1 -2.99 -10.90 -15.07
CA MET A 1 -2.71 -9.55 -14.53
C MET A 1 -2.98 -9.63 -13.05
N ALA A 2 -2.05 -9.18 -12.21
CA ALA A 2 -2.26 -9.21 -10.77
C ALA A 2 -3.36 -8.21 -10.39
N THR A 3 -4.06 -8.46 -9.29
CA THR A 3 -5.16 -7.62 -8.81
C THR A 3 -4.93 -7.17 -7.38
N ALA A 4 -5.35 -5.94 -7.07
CA ALA A 4 -5.42 -5.40 -5.72
C ALA A 4 -6.88 -5.17 -5.35
N THR A 5 -7.36 -5.87 -4.33
CA THR A 5 -8.75 -5.77 -3.85
C THR A 5 -8.78 -4.86 -2.64
N LEU A 6 -9.65 -3.85 -2.63
CA LEU A 6 -9.84 -2.99 -1.46
C LEU A 6 -10.41 -3.81 -0.30
N VAL A 7 -9.74 -3.77 0.85
CA VAL A 7 -10.16 -4.47 2.08
C VAL A 7 -10.77 -3.48 3.06
N GLU A 8 -10.12 -2.34 3.25
CA GLU A 8 -10.57 -1.28 4.15
C GLU A 8 -10.23 0.08 3.55
N GLU A 9 -11.22 0.97 3.50
CA GLU A 9 -11.05 2.36 3.12
C GLU A 9 -10.86 3.23 4.37
N SER A 10 -9.98 4.22 4.29
CA SER A 10 -9.80 5.21 5.36
C SER A 10 -9.51 4.59 6.73
N MET A 11 -8.44 3.79 6.83
CA MET A 11 -7.98 3.21 8.09
C MET A 11 -7.77 4.32 9.14
N SER A 12 -8.71 4.46 10.08
CA SER A 12 -8.84 5.62 10.97
C SER A 12 -7.70 5.81 11.97
N TRP A 13 -6.96 4.73 12.21
CA TRP A 13 -5.82 4.63 13.11
C TRP A 13 -4.48 4.76 12.37
N TRP A 14 -4.52 4.86 11.03
CA TRP A 14 -3.45 5.37 10.19
C TRP A 14 -3.65 6.87 9.92
N GLN A 15 -2.83 7.42 9.03
CA GLN A 15 -3.04 8.76 8.49
C GLN A 15 -4.24 8.81 7.52
N PRO A 16 -4.97 9.93 7.46
CA PRO A 16 -6.04 10.15 6.48
C PRO A 16 -5.59 9.86 5.05
N GLY A 17 -6.45 9.24 4.25
CA GLY A 17 -6.11 8.82 2.88
C GLY A 17 -5.28 7.53 2.81
N THR A 18 -5.38 6.65 3.82
CA THR A 18 -4.76 5.32 3.81
C THR A 18 -5.80 4.22 3.64
N ASN A 19 -5.61 3.38 2.63
CA ASN A 19 -6.47 2.24 2.32
C ASN A 19 -5.67 0.94 2.42
N LEU A 20 -6.30 -0.12 2.89
CA LEU A 20 -5.75 -1.47 2.93
C LEU A 20 -6.20 -2.24 1.69
N TYR A 21 -5.25 -2.89 1.03
CA TYR A 21 -5.50 -3.75 -0.11
C TYR A 21 -4.94 -5.15 0.12
N ARG A 22 -5.65 -6.13 -0.42
CA ARG A 22 -5.16 -7.50 -0.60
C ARG A 22 -4.73 -7.70 -2.05
N LEU A 23 -3.50 -8.16 -2.24
CA LEU A 23 -2.89 -8.43 -3.53
C LEU A 23 -3.06 -9.91 -3.90
N SER A 24 -3.36 -10.21 -5.16
CA SER A 24 -3.40 -11.59 -5.66
C SER A 24 -2.02 -12.22 -5.84
N GLU A 25 -0.99 -11.38 -5.93
CA GLU A 25 0.41 -11.76 -6.00
C GLU A 25 1.17 -10.95 -4.95
N PRO A 26 2.06 -11.56 -4.13
CA PRO A 26 2.70 -10.84 -3.04
C PRO A 26 3.67 -9.75 -3.52
N PHE A 27 3.52 -8.53 -3.02
CA PHE A 27 4.51 -7.45 -3.19
C PHE A 27 5.53 -7.52 -2.06
N GLN A 28 6.82 -7.66 -2.40
CA GLN A 28 7.90 -7.87 -1.42
C GLN A 28 7.62 -9.05 -0.45
N GLY A 29 6.95 -10.10 -0.94
CA GLY A 29 6.60 -11.27 -0.15
C GLY A 29 5.42 -11.07 0.81
N LYS A 30 4.63 -10.00 0.65
CA LYS A 30 3.43 -9.73 1.47
C LYS A 30 2.19 -9.56 0.59
N GLU A 31 1.09 -10.20 1.02
CA GLU A 31 -0.20 -10.18 0.32
C GLU A 31 -1.07 -8.98 0.71
N TYR A 32 -0.76 -8.30 1.80
CA TYR A 32 -1.50 -7.13 2.26
C TYR A 32 -0.60 -5.90 2.22
N VAL A 33 -1.14 -4.80 1.70
CA VAL A 33 -0.44 -3.52 1.64
C VAL A 33 -1.36 -2.38 2.04
N ALA A 34 -0.83 -1.47 2.86
CA ALA A 34 -1.44 -0.18 3.11
C ALA A 34 -0.91 0.81 2.07
N VAL A 35 -1.80 1.48 1.37
CA VAL A 35 -1.44 2.55 0.44
C VAL A 35 -1.91 3.86 1.04
N THR A 36 -0.98 4.79 1.29
CA THR A 36 -1.30 6.15 1.73
C THR A 36 -1.12 7.11 0.58
N VAL A 37 -2.10 7.99 0.37
CA VAL A 37 -1.96 9.21 -0.43
C VAL A 37 -1.86 10.41 0.51
N ALA A 38 -0.70 11.08 0.53
CA ALA A 38 -0.45 12.26 1.37
C ALA A 38 0.08 13.44 0.52
N PRO A 39 0.04 14.69 1.01
CA PRO A 39 0.55 15.85 0.26
C PRO A 39 2.02 15.73 -0.18
N THR A 40 2.81 14.92 0.51
CA THR A 40 4.24 14.69 0.21
C THR A 40 4.49 13.56 -0.80
N GLY A 41 3.45 12.83 -1.22
CA GLY A 41 3.55 11.71 -2.16
C GLY A 41 2.66 10.53 -1.76
N THR A 42 2.69 9.50 -2.60
CA THR A 42 1.94 8.25 -2.37
C THR A 42 2.91 7.15 -1.96
N ALA A 43 2.57 6.42 -0.90
CA ALA A 43 3.41 5.39 -0.31
C ALA A 43 2.66 4.06 -0.22
N VAL A 44 3.37 2.96 -0.48
CA VAL A 44 2.90 1.58 -0.33
C VAL A 44 3.74 0.91 0.74
N MET A 45 3.08 0.40 1.77
CA MET A 45 3.69 -0.23 2.93
C MET A 45 3.16 -1.65 3.08
N PRO A 46 4.03 -2.65 3.26
CA PRO A 46 3.58 -3.99 3.61
C PRO A 46 2.81 -3.97 4.94
N ALA A 47 1.68 -4.67 4.96
CA ALA A 47 0.78 -4.72 6.10
C ALA A 47 0.40 -6.17 6.44
N THR A 48 -0.17 -6.36 7.62
CA THR A 48 -0.91 -7.58 7.99
C THR A 48 -2.31 -7.54 7.39
N GLU A 49 -3.04 -8.65 7.49
CA GLU A 49 -4.46 -8.72 7.12
C GLU A 49 -5.33 -7.72 7.90
N SER A 50 -4.93 -7.38 9.13
CA SER A 50 -5.57 -6.35 9.94
C SER A 50 -5.05 -4.93 9.68
N GLY A 51 -4.22 -4.73 8.65
CA GLY A 51 -3.66 -3.44 8.25
C GLY A 51 -2.44 -2.97 9.05
N ALA A 52 -1.96 -3.75 10.03
CA ALA A 52 -0.83 -3.35 10.86
C ALA A 52 0.45 -3.33 10.01
N SER A 53 1.32 -2.34 10.21
CA SER A 53 2.58 -2.23 9.46
C SER A 53 3.49 -3.44 9.70
N VAL A 54 4.15 -3.92 8.64
CA VAL A 54 5.13 -5.02 8.74
C VAL A 54 6.54 -4.49 8.48
N ALA A 55 7.47 -4.80 9.39
CA ALA A 55 8.87 -4.43 9.27
C ALA A 55 9.52 -5.01 7.99
N ALA A 56 10.48 -4.28 7.44
CA ALA A 56 11.28 -4.73 6.33
C ALA A 56 12.09 -5.99 6.72
N PRO A 57 12.41 -6.89 5.77
CA PRO A 57 13.12 -8.14 6.04
C PRO A 57 14.50 -8.00 6.70
N ASN A 58 15.12 -6.81 6.65
CA ASN A 58 16.41 -6.51 7.29
C ASN A 58 16.27 -5.96 8.73
N GLU A 59 15.07 -6.03 9.32
CA GLU A 59 14.74 -5.62 10.70
C GLU A 59 14.92 -4.12 11.02
N ILE A 60 15.33 -3.29 10.06
CA ILE A 60 15.47 -1.84 10.23
C ILE A 60 14.25 -1.15 9.60
N GLY A 61 13.15 -1.17 10.35
CA GLY A 61 11.99 -0.29 10.11
C GLY A 61 11.11 -0.61 8.89
N LEU A 62 10.23 0.33 8.54
CA LEU A 62 9.26 0.23 7.45
C LEU A 62 9.84 0.91 6.20
N VAL A 63 10.29 0.12 5.22
CA VAL A 63 10.73 0.68 3.92
C VAL A 63 9.54 0.74 2.97
N ALA A 64 8.87 1.89 2.94
CA ALA A 64 7.78 2.11 2.01
C ALA A 64 8.28 2.25 0.56
N TYR A 65 7.57 1.67 -0.40
CA TYR A 65 7.73 2.02 -1.80
C TYR A 65 6.97 3.33 -2.07
N ARG A 66 7.63 4.35 -2.63
CA ARG A 66 7.09 5.71 -2.74
C ARG A 66 7.02 6.16 -4.20
N SER A 67 5.96 6.89 -4.55
CA SER A 67 5.93 7.70 -5.76
C SER A 67 6.66 9.03 -5.52
N GLU A 68 7.12 9.65 -6.60
CA GLU A 68 7.54 11.06 -6.58
C GLU A 68 6.32 11.99 -6.41
N TYR A 69 6.59 13.27 -6.11
CA TYR A 69 5.59 14.34 -6.10
C TYR A 69 5.24 14.74 -7.55
N PRO A 70 3.98 15.06 -7.88
CA PRO A 70 2.80 15.13 -7.00
C PRO A 70 2.29 13.75 -6.57
N PRO A 71 1.56 13.67 -5.44
CA PRO A 71 0.92 12.42 -5.05
C PRO A 71 -0.06 11.95 -6.12
N ILE A 72 -0.07 10.64 -6.34
CA ILE A 72 -0.98 9.99 -7.28
C ILE A 72 -2.05 9.19 -6.52
N PRO A 73 -3.26 9.03 -7.08
CA PRO A 73 -4.31 8.20 -6.50
C PRO A 73 -3.89 6.74 -6.23
N HIS A 74 -4.62 6.06 -5.34
CA HIS A 74 -4.31 4.68 -4.95
C HIS A 74 -4.30 3.71 -6.14
N ASP A 75 -5.27 3.86 -7.04
CA ASP A 75 -5.43 3.04 -8.23
C ASP A 75 -4.29 3.24 -9.21
N GLU A 76 -3.89 4.49 -9.46
CA GLU A 76 -2.72 4.77 -10.30
C GLU A 76 -1.44 4.18 -9.70
N MET A 77 -1.26 4.29 -8.38
CA MET A 77 -0.10 3.72 -7.69
C MET A 77 -0.04 2.19 -7.82
N LEU A 78 -1.17 1.50 -7.61
CA LEU A 78 -1.27 0.06 -7.73
C LEU A 78 -1.11 -0.41 -9.18
N GLN A 79 -1.62 0.36 -10.16
CA GLN A 79 -1.39 0.11 -11.59
C GLN A 79 0.09 0.21 -11.98
N ARG A 80 0.82 1.20 -11.46
CA ARG A 80 2.29 1.31 -11.66
C ARG A 80 3.05 0.12 -11.09
N LEU A 81 2.53 -0.49 -10.03
CA LEU A 81 3.05 -1.74 -9.45
C LEU A 81 2.59 -3.01 -10.20
N GLY A 82 1.80 -2.87 -11.27
CA GLY A 82 1.32 -3.99 -12.09
C GLY A 82 0.00 -4.61 -11.63
N TYR A 83 -0.72 -3.96 -10.71
CA TYR A 83 -1.99 -4.44 -10.17
C TYR A 83 -3.18 -3.68 -10.72
N GLN A 84 -4.21 -4.41 -11.16
CA GLN A 84 -5.52 -3.84 -11.43
C GLN A 84 -6.32 -3.73 -10.12
N VAL A 85 -6.84 -2.54 -9.80
CA VAL A 85 -7.70 -2.35 -8.63
C VAL A 85 -9.11 -2.88 -8.90
N LYS A 86 -9.67 -3.59 -7.92
CA LYS A 86 -11.04 -4.12 -7.93
C LYS A 86 -11.82 -3.67 -6.71
#